data_AF-A0A7Z9Y5T7-F1
#
_entry.id   AF-A0A7Z9Y5T7-F1
#
_cell.length_a   1.000
_cell.length_b   1.000
_cell.length_c   1.000
_cell.angle_alpha   90.00
_cell.angle_beta   90.00
_cell.angle_gamma   90.00
#
_symmetry.space_group_name_H-M   'P 1'
#
loop_
_entity.id
_entity.type
_entity.pdbx_description
1 polymer ?
#
loop_
_entity_poly.entity_id
_entity_poly.type
_entity_poly.pdbx_seq_one_letter_code
_entity_poly.pdbx_strand_id
1 'polypeptide(L)'
;MSLYTTQDTFSRQAEGQHLPDDDLLVLQQYLKRLRVWPEAGDAFLELLPQLNERTGLLSHSDYEWIPQVTQDCICGVDIGSRYPAFFQKLLISPGLRKAF
;
A
#
# COMPACT_ATOMS: atom_id res chain seq x y z
N MET A 1 50.44 -3.27 9.90
CA MET A 1 49.90 -2.00 9.35
C MET A 1 49.27 -2.27 7.99
N SER A 2 47.94 -2.34 7.94
CA SER A 2 47.08 -2.03 6.78
C SER A 2 45.66 -2.37 7.19
N LEU A 3 44.88 -1.35 7.55
CA LEU A 3 43.44 -1.42 7.74
C LEU A 3 42.79 -0.82 6.50
N TYR A 4 41.87 -1.59 5.92
CA TYR A 4 41.20 -1.28 4.67
C TYR A 4 40.26 -0.07 4.78
N THR A 5 40.30 0.72 3.72
CA THR A 5 39.50 1.89 3.39
C THR A 5 38.01 1.59 3.26
N THR A 6 37.21 2.51 3.79
CA THR A 6 35.75 2.67 3.61
C THR A 6 35.39 2.94 2.14
N GLN A 7 34.49 2.12 1.58
CA GLN A 7 33.62 2.45 0.44
C GLN A 7 32.28 1.78 0.75
N ASP A 8 31.32 2.51 1.33
CA ASP A 8 30.23 3.17 0.59
C ASP A 8 29.92 2.49 -0.75
N THR A 9 28.91 1.62 -0.73
CA THR A 9 28.15 1.30 -1.94
C THR A 9 26.69 1.27 -1.54
N PHE A 10 26.11 2.46 -1.57
CA PHE A 10 24.70 2.77 -1.65
C PHE A 10 24.01 1.95 -2.75
N SER A 11 23.66 0.68 -2.47
CA SER A 11 22.84 -0.15 -3.35
C SER A 11 21.37 0.07 -3.01
N ARG A 12 20.85 1.13 -3.62
CA ARG A 12 19.45 1.54 -3.67
C ARG A 12 18.70 0.58 -4.61
N GLN A 13 18.24 -0.58 -4.13
CA GLN A 13 17.35 -1.45 -4.90
C GLN A 13 16.22 -2.03 -4.03
N ALA A 14 15.04 -1.44 -4.21
CA ALA A 14 13.72 -2.09 -4.18
C ALA A 14 13.44 -3.09 -3.04
N GLU A 15 13.37 -2.62 -1.80
CA GLU A 15 12.60 -3.33 -0.78
C GLU A 15 11.12 -3.07 -1.06
N GLY A 16 10.52 -3.94 -1.88
CA GLY A 16 9.10 -4.21 -1.75
C GLY A 16 8.89 -4.64 -0.30
N GLN A 17 8.33 -3.75 0.51
CA GLN A 17 8.04 -4.00 1.91
C GLN A 17 7.06 -5.16 2.01
N HIS A 18 7.60 -6.36 2.08
CA HIS A 18 6.91 -7.54 2.57
C HIS A 18 6.73 -7.29 4.07
N LEU A 19 5.61 -6.63 4.43
CA LEU A 19 5.16 -6.62 5.82
C LEU A 19 5.07 -8.10 6.24
N PRO A 20 5.84 -8.56 7.23
CA PRO A 20 5.71 -9.93 7.68
C PRO A 20 4.27 -10.10 8.17
N ASP A 21 3.59 -11.14 7.71
CA ASP A 21 2.17 -11.42 8.00
C ASP A 21 1.86 -11.33 9.51
N ASP A 22 2.86 -11.61 10.36
CA ASP A 22 2.80 -11.48 11.82
C ASP A 22 2.49 -10.05 12.31
N ASP A 23 3.07 -9.00 11.69
CA ASP A 23 2.85 -7.61 12.11
C ASP A 23 1.42 -7.16 11.82
N LEU A 24 0.86 -7.67 10.72
CA LEU A 24 -0.48 -7.33 10.28
C LEU A 24 -1.55 -8.04 11.12
N LEU A 25 -1.29 -9.28 11.57
CA LEU A 25 -2.10 -9.98 12.56
C LEU A 25 -2.05 -9.28 13.94
N VAL A 26 -0.88 -8.82 14.37
CA VAL A 26 -0.73 -8.06 15.62
C VAL A 26 -1.52 -6.75 15.56
N LEU A 27 -1.46 -6.03 14.43
CA LEU A 27 -2.22 -4.80 14.21
C LEU A 27 -3.73 -5.05 14.22
N GLN A 28 -4.20 -6.11 13.55
CA GLN A 28 -5.61 -6.51 13.56
C GLN A 28 -6.11 -6.75 14.99
N GLN A 29 -5.38 -7.54 15.79
CA GLN A 29 -5.74 -7.84 17.17
C GLN A 29 -5.76 -6.57 18.03
N TYR A 30 -4.80 -5.67 17.84
CA TYR A 30 -4.73 -4.40 18.54
C TYR A 30 -5.96 -3.51 18.26
N LEU A 31 -6.34 -3.37 16.99
CA LEU A 31 -7.49 -2.56 16.57
C LEU A 31 -8.83 -3.17 16.98
N LYS A 32 -8.96 -4.51 16.95
CA LYS A 32 -10.14 -5.24 17.46
C LYS A 32 -10.31 -5.01 18.96
N ARG A 33 -9.22 -5.04 19.74
CA ARG A 33 -9.24 -4.74 21.18
C ARG A 33 -9.70 -3.30 21.46
N LEU A 34 -9.31 -2.35 20.60
CA LEU A 34 -9.71 -0.96 20.69
C LEU A 34 -11.14 -0.68 20.16
N ARG A 35 -11.84 -1.70 19.63
CA ARG A 35 -13.16 -1.56 18.97
C ARG A 35 -13.19 -0.54 17.83
N VAL A 36 -12.05 -0.31 17.19
CA VAL A 36 -11.91 0.57 16.01
C VAL A 36 -11.61 -0.22 14.74
N TRP A 37 -11.68 -1.55 14.81
CA TRP A 37 -11.51 -2.39 13.64
C TRP A 37 -12.67 -2.17 12.66
N PRO A 38 -12.39 -1.80 11.40
CA PRO A 38 -13.44 -1.59 10.42
C PRO A 38 -14.12 -2.92 10.05
N GLU A 39 -15.42 -2.87 9.79
CA GLU A 39 -16.23 -4.04 9.41
C GLU A 39 -15.69 -4.73 8.14
N ALA A 40 -15.19 -3.95 7.19
CA ALA A 40 -14.55 -4.45 5.96
C ALA A 40 -13.09 -4.89 6.16
N GLY A 41 -12.52 -4.76 7.36
CA GLY A 41 -11.12 -5.02 7.62
C GLY A 41 -10.74 -6.48 7.39
N ASP A 42 -11.56 -7.43 7.83
CA ASP A 42 -11.25 -8.86 7.69
C ASP A 42 -11.30 -9.29 6.20
N ALA A 43 -12.32 -8.83 5.47
CA ALA A 43 -12.41 -9.05 4.03
C ALA A 43 -11.23 -8.42 3.27
N PHE A 44 -10.75 -7.26 3.71
CA PHE A 44 -9.57 -6.63 3.12
C PHE A 44 -8.30 -7.49 3.29
N LEU A 45 -8.10 -8.07 4.48
CA LEU A 45 -6.95 -8.95 4.73
C LEU A 45 -6.97 -10.21 3.87
N GLU A 46 -8.14 -10.81 3.65
CA GLU A 46 -8.30 -11.98 2.78
C GLU A 46 -8.00 -11.67 1.29
N LEU A 47 -8.13 -10.41 0.89
CA LEU A 47 -7.88 -9.96 -0.48
C LEU A 47 -6.43 -9.56 -0.73
N LEU A 48 -5.64 -9.27 0.32
CA LEU A 48 -4.23 -8.85 0.20
C LEU A 48 -3.35 -9.81 -0.61
N PRO A 49 -3.41 -11.15 -0.41
CA PRO A 49 -2.61 -12.09 -1.19
C PRO A 49 -2.98 -12.05 -2.68
N GLN A 50 -4.26 -11.89 -3.00
CA GLN A 50 -4.78 -11.88 -4.36
C GLN A 50 -4.46 -10.58 -5.10
N LEU A 51 -4.33 -9.48 -4.35
CA LEU A 51 -3.99 -8.15 -4.84
C LEU A 51 -2.53 -8.10 -5.32
N ASN A 52 -1.60 -8.73 -4.58
CA ASN A 52 -0.17 -8.74 -4.93
C ASN A 52 0.12 -9.40 -6.29
N GLU A 53 -0.66 -10.40 -6.70
CA GLU A 53 -0.42 -11.13 -7.95
C GLU A 53 -1.05 -10.48 -9.20
N ARG A 54 -2.09 -9.66 -9.03
CA ARG A 54 -2.93 -9.16 -10.14
C ARG A 54 -2.58 -7.78 -10.66
N THR A 55 -1.59 -7.11 -10.10
CA THR A 55 -1.46 -5.67 -10.31
C THR A 55 -0.36 -5.38 -11.32
N GLY A 56 -0.79 -4.95 -12.50
CA GLY A 56 0.11 -4.53 -13.57
C GLY A 56 1.01 -3.37 -13.16
N LEU A 57 2.13 -3.21 -13.87
CA LEU A 57 3.12 -2.16 -13.65
C LEU A 57 2.44 -0.79 -13.49
N LEU A 58 2.87 0.00 -12.49
CA LEU A 58 2.44 1.38 -12.34
C LEU A 58 2.84 2.18 -13.58
N SER A 59 1.87 2.90 -14.14
CA SER A 59 2.10 3.81 -15.25
C SER A 59 2.07 5.26 -14.77
N HIS A 60 2.67 6.17 -15.54
CA HIS A 60 2.59 7.60 -15.23
C HIS A 60 1.14 8.09 -15.18
N SER A 61 0.29 7.54 -16.05
CA SER A 61 -1.14 7.86 -16.11
C SER A 61 -1.87 7.55 -14.81
N ASP A 62 -1.41 6.60 -13.98
CA ASP A 62 -2.05 6.31 -12.69
C ASP A 62 -1.95 7.50 -11.72
N TYR A 63 -0.88 8.30 -11.80
CA TYR A 63 -0.71 9.51 -10.98
C TYR A 63 -1.61 10.66 -11.44
N GLU A 64 -2.00 10.70 -12.71
CA GLU A 64 -2.90 11.72 -13.26
C GLU A 64 -4.32 11.62 -12.68
N TRP A 65 -4.73 10.44 -12.20
CA TRP A 65 -6.03 10.22 -11.58
C TRP A 65 -6.11 10.73 -10.14
N ILE A 66 -4.97 10.95 -9.47
CA ILE A 66 -4.93 11.32 -8.04
C ILE A 66 -5.83 12.54 -7.74
N PRO A 67 -5.71 13.69 -8.44
CA PRO A 67 -6.50 14.87 -8.09
C PRO A 67 -8.02 14.60 -8.13
N GLN A 68 -8.49 13.83 -9.13
CA GLN A 68 -9.90 13.50 -9.28
C GLN A 68 -10.37 12.51 -8.21
N VAL A 69 -9.60 11.43 -7.99
CA VAL A 69 -9.97 10.42 -6.99
C VAL A 69 -9.93 11.02 -5.58
N THR A 70 -8.96 11.90 -5.28
CA THR A 70 -8.88 12.63 -4.00
C THR A 70 -10.09 13.55 -3.81
N GLN A 71 -10.47 14.31 -4.84
CA GLN A 71 -11.64 15.18 -4.76
C GLN A 71 -12.93 14.39 -4.52
N ASP A 72 -13.11 13.27 -5.23
CA ASP A 72 -14.25 12.38 -5.05
C ASP A 72 -14.27 11.77 -3.63
N CYS A 73 -13.12 11.35 -3.12
CA CYS A 73 -12.99 10.84 -1.76
C CYS A 73 -13.38 11.89 -0.71
N ILE A 74 -12.92 13.14 -0.87
CA ILE A 74 -13.28 14.26 0.02
C ILE A 74 -14.79 14.54 -0.03
N CYS A 75 -15.42 14.37 -1.19
CA CYS A 75 -16.87 14.48 -1.35
C CYS A 75 -17.66 13.27 -0.81
N GLY A 76 -17.00 12.29 -0.19
CA GLY A 76 -17.63 11.09 0.39
C GLY A 76 -18.00 10.02 -0.65
N VAL A 77 -17.42 10.09 -1.85
CA VAL A 77 -17.61 9.04 -2.87
C VAL A 77 -16.80 7.81 -2.50
N ASP A 78 -17.43 6.64 -2.56
CA ASP A 78 -16.74 5.37 -2.44
C ASP A 78 -15.84 5.12 -3.66
N ILE A 79 -14.55 5.41 -3.50
CA ILE A 79 -13.53 5.23 -4.53
C ILE A 79 -13.23 3.75 -4.82
N GLY A 80 -13.51 2.84 -3.89
CA GLY A 80 -13.33 1.40 -4.10
C GLY A 80 -14.33 0.85 -5.12
N SER A 81 -15.55 1.38 -5.10
CA SER A 81 -16.59 1.07 -6.08
C SER A 81 -16.43 1.85 -7.38
N ARG A 82 -16.10 3.16 -7.31
CA ARG A 82 -16.02 4.04 -8.49
C ARG A 82 -14.74 3.87 -9.31
N TYR A 83 -13.62 3.56 -8.66
CA TYR A 83 -12.29 3.44 -9.28
C TYR A 83 -11.58 2.15 -8.89
N PRO A 84 -12.15 0.96 -9.15
CA PRO A 84 -11.65 -0.31 -8.61
C PRO A 84 -10.20 -0.62 -9.03
N ALA A 85 -9.81 -0.29 -10.26
CA ALA A 85 -8.44 -0.51 -10.75
C ALA A 85 -7.42 0.45 -10.11
N PHE A 86 -7.78 1.72 -9.91
CA PHE A 86 -6.93 2.68 -9.21
C PHE A 86 -6.82 2.31 -7.73
N PHE A 87 -7.94 1.96 -7.10
CA PHE A 87 -7.98 1.55 -5.70
C PHE A 87 -7.10 0.32 -5.46
N GLN A 88 -7.19 -0.71 -6.32
CA GLN A 88 -6.28 -1.85 -6.27
C GLN A 88 -4.79 -1.44 -6.34
N LYS A 89 -4.42 -0.58 -7.29
CA LYS A 89 -3.04 -0.06 -7.41
C LYS A 89 -2.62 0.76 -6.20
N LEU A 90 -3.54 1.55 -5.63
CA LEU A 90 -3.33 2.35 -4.43
C LEU A 90 -3.01 1.43 -3.24
N LEU A 91 -3.74 0.34 -3.06
CA LEU A 91 -3.53 -0.59 -1.95
C LEU A 91 -2.15 -1.27 -1.98
N ILE A 92 -1.55 -1.42 -3.16
CA ILE A 92 -0.32 -2.22 -3.33
C ILE A 92 0.90 -1.34 -3.49
N SER A 93 0.77 -0.20 -4.18
CA SER A 93 1.90 0.70 -4.45
C SER A 93 2.18 1.69 -3.31
N PRO A 94 3.31 1.57 -2.58
CA PRO A 94 3.69 2.55 -1.56
C PRO A 94 3.92 3.95 -2.17
N GLY A 95 4.41 4.02 -3.41
CA GLY A 95 4.62 5.29 -4.11
C GLY A 95 3.32 5.99 -4.46
N LEU A 96 2.28 5.25 -4.84
CA LEU A 96 0.97 5.81 -5.13
C LEU A 96 0.24 6.20 -3.83
N ARG A 97 0.33 5.39 -2.76
CA ARG A 97 -0.21 5.75 -1.43
C ARG A 97 0.37 7.01 -0.85
N LYS A 98 1.65 7.27 -1.08
CA LYS A 98 2.30 8.48 -0.58
C LYS A 98 1.88 9.73 -1.36
N ALA A 99 1.48 9.56 -2.63
CA ALA A 99 1.09 10.66 -3.50
C ALA A 99 -0.40 11.00 -3.38
N PHE A 100 -1.24 10.02 -3.02
CA PHE A 100 -2.66 10.17 -2.70
C PHE A 100 -2.87 10.78 -1.31
#